data_AF-A0A4U5UA65-F1
#
_entry.id   AF-A0A4U5UA65-F1
#
_cell.length_a   1.000
_cell.length_b   1.000
_cell.length_c   1.000
_cell.angle_alpha   90.00
_cell.angle_beta   90.00
_cell.angle_gamma   90.00
#
_symmetry.space_group_name_H-M   'P 1'
#
loop_
_entity.id
_entity.type
_entity.pdbx_description
1 polymer ?
#
loop_
_entity_poly.entity_id
_entity_poly.type
_entity_poly.pdbx_seq_one_letter_code
_entity_poly.pdbx_strand_id
1 'polypeptide(L)'
;MRAGTVPPTPCLQSTPSLWDPTKDLWAIASNFCYLENSGWYWGAVTATQAHAALQEASEGAFLVRDSSHPLYMLTLSVRTARGPTSIRIQYSGSQFLLDSSSPARPSLSSFPSVPSLVQHYMGPQRKAEEEKVEEEAPSKPTQQTIQETSVVLKLKRAVYKPQGLPSLQHLTRLVINRHSDCPDQLPLPRPLLRYIQDYPFKV
;
A
#
# COMPACT_ATOMS: atom_id res chain seq x y z
N MET A 1 -9.49 -51.95 -42.57
CA MET A 1 -9.24 -50.57 -42.08
C MET A 1 -9.46 -50.57 -40.58
N ARG A 2 -8.52 -50.06 -39.77
CA ARG A 2 -8.57 -50.14 -38.30
C ARG A 2 -8.83 -48.73 -37.75
N ALA A 3 -9.94 -48.53 -37.06
CA ALA A 3 -10.28 -47.22 -36.48
C ALA A 3 -9.36 -46.92 -35.29
N GLY A 4 -8.72 -45.75 -35.29
CA GLY A 4 -7.93 -45.25 -34.16
C GLY A 4 -8.75 -44.28 -33.32
N THR A 5 -9.10 -44.68 -32.10
CA THR A 5 -9.77 -43.80 -31.13
C THR A 5 -8.74 -42.97 -30.38
N VAL A 6 -8.76 -41.66 -30.56
CA VAL A 6 -7.93 -40.72 -29.80
C VAL A 6 -8.62 -40.43 -28.46
N PRO A 7 -7.94 -40.53 -27.30
CA PRO A 7 -8.54 -40.17 -26.02
C PRO A 7 -8.68 -38.65 -25.90
N PRO A 8 -9.74 -38.13 -25.26
CA PRO A 8 -9.88 -36.70 -25.03
C PRO A 8 -8.81 -36.23 -24.03
N THR A 9 -8.09 -35.17 -24.39
CA THR A 9 -7.11 -34.52 -23.52
C THR A 9 -7.81 -34.01 -22.25
N PRO A 10 -7.32 -34.30 -21.03
CA PRO A 10 -7.90 -33.74 -19.82
C PRO A 10 -7.66 -32.23 -19.84
N CYS A 11 -8.73 -31.47 -20.02
CA CYS A 11 -8.70 -30.04 -19.82
C CYS A 11 -8.26 -29.79 -18.38
N LEU A 12 -7.16 -29.04 -18.19
CA LEU A 12 -6.77 -28.53 -16.88
C LEU A 12 -7.85 -27.55 -16.40
N GLN A 13 -8.88 -28.11 -15.77
CA GLN A 13 -9.88 -27.34 -15.06
C GLN A 13 -9.16 -26.66 -13.90
N SER A 14 -8.81 -25.39 -14.11
CA SER A 14 -8.54 -24.47 -13.01
C SER A 14 -9.76 -24.52 -12.09
N THR A 15 -9.64 -25.23 -10.97
CA THR A 15 -10.69 -25.28 -9.96
C THR A 15 -10.97 -23.83 -9.56
N PRO A 16 -12.21 -23.32 -9.72
CA PRO A 16 -12.52 -21.99 -9.24
C PRO A 16 -12.20 -21.98 -7.75
N SER A 17 -11.36 -21.04 -7.33
CA SER A 17 -10.98 -20.89 -5.93
C SER A 17 -12.25 -20.84 -5.10
N LEU A 18 -12.47 -21.86 -4.25
CA LEU A 18 -13.69 -21.97 -3.46
C LEU A 18 -13.82 -20.70 -2.62
N TRP A 19 -14.77 -19.84 -2.99
CA TRP A 19 -15.07 -18.62 -2.24
C TRP A 19 -15.43 -19.05 -0.82
N ASP A 20 -14.62 -18.60 0.14
CA ASP A 20 -14.88 -18.75 1.58
C ASP A 20 -15.26 -17.38 2.16
N PRO A 21 -16.57 -17.08 2.28
CA PRO A 21 -17.02 -15.79 2.79
C PRO A 21 -16.52 -15.49 4.20
N THR A 22 -16.23 -16.51 5.01
CA THR A 22 -15.74 -16.34 6.39
C THR A 22 -14.33 -15.77 6.38
N LYS A 23 -13.46 -16.29 5.51
CA LYS A 23 -12.10 -15.75 5.31
C LYS A 23 -12.13 -14.32 4.80
N ASP A 24 -13.01 -14.02 3.84
CA ASP A 24 -13.11 -12.67 3.30
C ASP A 24 -13.60 -11.66 4.34
N LEU A 25 -14.67 -11.98 5.09
CA LEU A 25 -15.16 -11.13 6.16
C LEU A 25 -14.09 -10.89 7.23
N TRP A 26 -13.31 -11.92 7.59
CA TRP A 26 -12.22 -11.78 8.56
C TRP A 26 -11.05 -10.93 8.03
N ALA A 27 -10.65 -11.11 6.76
CA ALA A 27 -9.59 -10.34 6.13
C ALA A 27 -9.98 -8.85 6.01
N ILE A 28 -11.22 -8.58 5.58
CA ILE A 28 -11.77 -7.21 5.50
C ILE A 28 -11.84 -6.58 6.90
N ALA A 29 -12.42 -7.25 7.89
CA ALA A 29 -12.57 -6.73 9.25
C ALA A 29 -11.21 -6.45 9.91
N SER A 30 -10.25 -7.36 9.76
CA SER A 30 -8.89 -7.20 10.28
C SER A 30 -8.16 -6.04 9.61
N ASN A 31 -8.29 -5.91 8.29
CA ASN A 31 -7.74 -4.79 7.53
C ASN A 31 -8.31 -3.43 7.99
N PHE A 32 -9.62 -3.31 8.19
CA PHE A 32 -10.21 -2.07 8.70
C PHE A 32 -9.79 -1.79 10.15
N CYS A 33 -9.67 -2.80 11.02
CA CYS A 33 -9.11 -2.64 12.36
C CYS A 33 -7.69 -2.05 12.32
N TYR A 34 -6.84 -2.52 11.40
CA TYR A 34 -5.51 -1.94 11.22
C TYR A 34 -5.57 -0.51 10.66
N LEU A 35 -6.42 -0.24 9.67
CA LEU A 35 -6.56 1.11 9.09
C LEU A 35 -7.02 2.15 10.12
N GLU A 36 -8.02 1.86 10.94
CA GLU A 36 -8.44 2.76 12.03
C GLU A 36 -7.32 2.99 13.06
N ASN A 37 -6.49 1.97 13.31
CA ASN A 37 -5.34 2.08 14.18
C ASN A 37 -4.16 2.87 13.58
N SER A 38 -4.11 3.09 12.26
CA SER A 38 -2.91 3.64 11.58
C SER A 38 -2.81 5.16 11.61
N GLY A 39 -3.93 5.86 11.80
CA GLY A 39 -4.03 7.32 11.78
C GLY A 39 -3.83 7.98 10.40
N TRP A 40 -3.33 7.25 9.39
CA TRP A 40 -3.21 7.70 7.99
C TRP A 40 -4.30 7.17 7.07
N TYR A 41 -5.24 6.41 7.62
CA TYR A 41 -6.56 6.22 7.04
C TYR A 41 -7.47 7.41 7.38
N TRP A 42 -8.04 8.04 6.36
CA TRP A 42 -8.85 9.25 6.50
C TRP A 42 -10.36 8.95 6.51
N GLY A 43 -10.77 7.74 6.12
CA GLY A 43 -12.17 7.34 5.96
C GLY A 43 -12.84 8.00 4.76
N ALA A 44 -14.10 8.40 4.93
CA ALA A 44 -14.98 8.93 3.90
C ALA A 44 -14.66 10.38 3.46
N VAL A 45 -13.40 10.65 3.10
CA VAL A 45 -12.97 11.91 2.49
C VAL A 45 -13.03 11.82 0.96
N THR A 46 -13.39 12.92 0.32
CA THR A 46 -13.45 13.01 -1.14
C THR A 46 -12.06 13.00 -1.78
N ALA A 47 -11.99 12.67 -3.08
CA ALA A 47 -10.76 12.80 -3.87
C ALA A 47 -10.18 14.22 -3.78
N THR A 48 -11.02 15.25 -3.90
CA THR A 48 -10.63 16.66 -3.85
C THR A 48 -10.03 17.05 -2.50
N GLN A 49 -10.63 16.62 -1.38
CA GLN A 49 -10.07 16.86 -0.04
C GLN A 49 -8.71 16.17 0.16
N ALA A 50 -8.58 14.93 -0.29
CA ALA A 50 -7.32 14.20 -0.23
C ALA A 50 -6.22 14.81 -1.11
N HIS A 51 -6.58 15.32 -2.30
CA HIS A 51 -5.64 16.01 -3.18
C HIS A 51 -5.20 17.35 -2.60
N ALA A 52 -6.13 18.13 -2.05
CA ALA A 52 -5.81 19.38 -1.35
C ALA A 52 -4.84 19.17 -0.17
N ALA A 53 -5.07 18.12 0.64
CA ALA A 53 -4.18 17.76 1.75
C ALA A 53 -2.77 17.30 1.30
N LEU A 54 -2.64 16.84 0.05
CA LEU A 54 -1.38 16.35 -0.53
C LEU A 54 -0.69 17.36 -1.45
N GLN A 55 -1.33 18.49 -1.77
CA GLN A 55 -0.84 19.45 -2.76
C GLN A 55 0.52 20.05 -2.34
N GLU A 56 0.57 20.58 -1.12
CA GLU A 56 1.76 21.17 -0.47
C GLU A 56 2.60 20.13 0.29
N ALA A 57 2.27 18.84 0.18
CA ALA A 57 3.05 17.78 0.81
C ALA A 57 4.31 17.46 -0.02
N SER A 58 5.32 16.90 0.65
CA SER A 58 6.52 16.36 -0.01
C SER A 58 6.18 15.22 -0.98
N GLU A 59 6.97 15.04 -2.04
CA GLU A 59 6.82 13.85 -2.90
C GLU A 59 6.91 12.54 -2.09
N GLY A 60 6.05 11.58 -2.43
CA GLY A 60 5.87 10.33 -1.71
C GLY A 60 5.03 10.44 -0.42
N ALA A 61 4.51 11.63 -0.09
CA ALA A 61 3.47 11.75 0.94
C ALA A 61 2.19 11.04 0.48
N PHE A 62 1.52 10.29 1.37
CA PHE A 62 0.31 9.55 1.02
C PHE A 62 -0.69 9.45 2.17
N LEU A 63 -1.94 9.12 1.82
CA LEU A 63 -3.01 8.73 2.74
C LEU A 63 -3.91 7.67 2.09
N VAL A 64 -4.62 6.88 2.89
CA VAL A 64 -5.65 5.96 2.40
C VAL A 64 -7.02 6.50 2.79
N ARG A 65 -8.01 6.33 1.92
CA ARG A 65 -9.39 6.78 2.10
C ARG A 65 -10.37 5.80 1.46
N ASP A 66 -11.65 5.99 1.72
CA ASP A 66 -12.70 5.26 1.03
C ASP A 66 -12.70 5.60 -0.47
N SER A 67 -13.03 4.61 -1.30
CA SER A 67 -13.24 4.89 -2.72
C SER A 67 -14.62 5.48 -2.96
N SER A 68 -14.67 6.44 -3.88
CA SER A 68 -15.93 6.97 -4.41
C SER A 68 -16.47 6.12 -5.58
N HIS A 69 -15.80 5.01 -5.92
CA HIS A 69 -16.18 4.13 -7.02
C HIS A 69 -16.85 2.86 -6.47
N PRO A 70 -18.05 2.46 -6.95
CA PRO A 70 -18.86 1.41 -6.32
C PRO A 70 -18.21 0.01 -6.30
N LEU A 71 -17.24 -0.25 -7.19
CA LEU A 71 -16.52 -1.52 -7.26
C LEU A 71 -15.27 -1.61 -6.37
N TYR A 72 -14.96 -0.59 -5.56
CA TYR A 72 -13.74 -0.53 -4.75
C TYR A 72 -14.06 -0.02 -3.35
N MET A 73 -13.49 -0.66 -2.32
CA MET A 73 -13.67 -0.20 -0.94
C MET A 73 -12.74 0.98 -0.64
N LEU A 74 -11.48 0.90 -1.09
CA LEU A 74 -10.39 1.78 -0.65
C LEU A 74 -9.64 2.41 -1.82
N THR A 75 -8.96 3.52 -1.54
CA THR A 75 -8.14 4.26 -2.51
C THR A 75 -6.95 4.91 -1.82
N LEU A 76 -5.76 4.62 -2.34
CA LEU A 76 -4.51 5.26 -1.97
C LEU A 76 -4.41 6.60 -2.71
N SER A 77 -4.21 7.70 -1.98
CA SER A 77 -3.92 9.01 -2.57
C SER A 77 -2.47 9.38 -2.23
N VAL A 78 -1.69 9.80 -3.22
CA VAL A 78 -0.24 10.01 -3.11
C VAL A 78 0.22 11.24 -3.87
N ARG A 79 1.15 12.01 -3.29
CA ARG A 79 1.84 13.12 -3.95
C ARG A 79 2.99 12.59 -4.79
N THR A 80 2.86 12.66 -6.11
CA THR A 80 3.95 12.39 -7.07
C THR A 80 4.64 13.70 -7.46
N ALA A 81 5.79 13.65 -8.15
CA ALA A 81 6.39 14.84 -8.76
C ALA A 81 5.40 15.68 -9.59
N ARG A 82 4.46 15.03 -10.30
CA ARG A 82 3.43 15.67 -11.14
C ARG A 82 2.21 16.23 -10.38
N GLY A 83 2.17 16.07 -9.05
CA GLY A 83 1.05 16.45 -8.20
C GLY A 83 0.39 15.25 -7.50
N PRO A 84 -0.68 15.50 -6.71
CA PRO A 84 -1.51 14.46 -6.12
C PRO A 84 -2.16 13.56 -7.17
N THR A 85 -2.23 12.26 -6.90
CA THR A 85 -2.98 11.30 -7.70
C THR A 85 -3.67 10.27 -6.78
N SER A 86 -4.64 9.52 -7.32
CA SER A 86 -5.34 8.47 -6.59
C SER A 86 -5.27 7.14 -7.36
N ILE A 87 -4.89 6.08 -6.65
CA ILE A 87 -4.80 4.69 -7.14
C ILE A 87 -5.80 3.87 -6.33
N ARG A 88 -6.68 3.14 -7.01
CA ARG A 88 -7.68 2.30 -6.33
C ARG A 88 -7.01 1.05 -5.76
N ILE A 89 -7.59 0.50 -4.70
CA ILE A 89 -7.12 -0.76 -4.11
C ILE A 89 -8.16 -1.84 -4.44
N GLN A 90 -7.79 -2.77 -5.31
CA GLN A 90 -8.58 -3.96 -5.61
C GLN A 90 -8.55 -4.92 -4.42
N TYR A 91 -9.63 -5.67 -4.24
CA TYR A 91 -9.75 -6.76 -3.29
C TYR A 91 -10.22 -8.01 -4.02
N SER A 92 -9.50 -9.13 -3.86
CA SER A 92 -9.86 -10.41 -4.47
C SER A 92 -9.21 -11.56 -3.70
N GLY A 93 -9.96 -12.65 -3.45
CA GLY A 93 -9.45 -13.87 -2.81
C GLY A 93 -8.76 -13.62 -1.46
N SER A 94 -9.39 -12.84 -0.58
CA SER A 94 -8.80 -12.42 0.71
C SER A 94 -7.45 -11.69 0.63
N GLN A 95 -7.18 -10.98 -0.48
CA GLN A 95 -5.97 -10.17 -0.68
C GLN A 95 -6.31 -8.78 -1.27
N PHE A 96 -5.44 -7.82 -0.99
CA PHE A 96 -5.45 -6.45 -1.49
C PHE A 96 -4.31 -6.22 -2.50
N LEU A 97 -4.58 -5.50 -3.58
CA LEU A 97 -3.56 -5.11 -4.57
C LEU A 97 -3.91 -3.75 -5.20
N LEU A 98 -2.93 -3.07 -5.78
CA LEU A 98 -3.15 -1.78 -6.43
C LEU A 98 -3.77 -1.96 -7.82
N ASP A 99 -4.71 -1.11 -8.19
CA ASP A 99 -5.30 -1.10 -9.53
C ASP A 99 -4.27 -0.57 -10.56
N SER A 100 -3.77 -1.44 -11.45
CA SER A 100 -2.92 -1.04 -12.58
C SER A 100 -3.75 -0.84 -13.83
N SER A 101 -3.85 0.41 -14.29
CA SER A 101 -4.37 0.77 -15.61
C SER A 101 -3.39 0.50 -16.77
N SER A 102 -2.17 -0.01 -16.48
CA SER A 102 -1.14 -0.30 -17.48
C SER A 102 -0.79 -1.79 -17.49
N PRO A 103 -1.02 -2.51 -18.61
CA PRO A 103 -0.74 -3.95 -18.72
C PRO A 103 0.76 -4.27 -18.88
N ALA A 104 1.64 -3.26 -18.91
CA ALA A 104 3.06 -3.40 -19.24
C ALA A 104 3.99 -3.47 -18.01
N ARG A 105 3.48 -3.85 -16.82
CA ARG A 105 4.28 -3.91 -15.59
C ARG A 105 4.31 -5.34 -15.00
N PRO A 106 5.45 -5.74 -14.39
CA PRO A 106 5.56 -7.05 -13.76
C PRO A 106 4.54 -7.17 -12.62
N SER A 107 4.11 -8.41 -12.36
CA SER A 107 3.08 -8.81 -11.40
C SER A 107 3.00 -7.89 -10.18
N LEU A 108 1.91 -7.11 -10.10
CA LEU A 108 1.55 -6.42 -8.87
C LEU A 108 1.43 -7.46 -7.77
N SER A 109 2.13 -7.22 -6.66
CA SER A 109 2.02 -8.10 -5.51
C SER A 109 0.65 -7.93 -4.87
N SER A 110 0.06 -9.05 -4.47
CA SER A 110 -1.10 -9.10 -3.60
C SER A 110 -0.65 -9.23 -2.14
N PHE A 111 -1.45 -8.67 -1.22
CA PHE A 111 -1.10 -8.57 0.19
C PHE A 111 -2.29 -8.92 1.09
N PRO A 112 -2.07 -9.50 2.28
CA PRO A 112 -3.16 -9.82 3.20
C PRO A 112 -3.81 -8.57 3.85
N SER A 113 -3.20 -7.39 3.72
CA SER A 113 -3.71 -6.13 4.28
C SER A 113 -3.18 -4.90 3.52
N VAL A 114 -3.86 -3.77 3.64
CA VAL A 114 -3.41 -2.49 3.09
C VAL A 114 -2.16 -1.95 3.78
N PRO A 115 -1.97 -2.04 5.12
CA PRO A 115 -0.70 -1.66 5.75
C PRO A 115 0.51 -2.46 5.24
N SER A 116 0.38 -3.77 5.00
CA SER A 116 1.48 -4.56 4.41
C SER A 116 1.76 -4.21 2.94
N LEU A 117 0.72 -3.91 2.15
CA LEU A 117 0.85 -3.32 0.81
C LEU A 117 1.62 -1.99 0.86
N VAL A 118 1.21 -1.07 1.73
CA VAL A 118 1.84 0.24 1.90
C VAL A 118 3.31 0.09 2.30
N GLN A 119 3.60 -0.75 3.29
CA GLN A 119 4.97 -1.01 3.77
C GLN A 119 5.87 -1.57 2.66
N HIS A 120 5.35 -2.41 1.77
CA HIS A 120 6.09 -2.90 0.60
C HIS A 120 6.44 -1.76 -0.37
N TYR A 121 5.48 -0.90 -0.73
CA TYR A 121 5.71 0.23 -1.65
C TYR A 121 6.44 1.43 -1.03
N MET A 122 6.64 1.44 0.30
CA MET A 122 7.61 2.33 0.96
C MET A 122 9.05 1.84 0.82
N GLY A 123 9.25 0.51 0.74
CA GLY A 123 10.56 -0.11 0.64
C GLY A 123 11.45 0.10 1.89
N PRO A 124 12.72 -0.33 1.83
CA PRO A 124 13.66 -0.09 2.91
C PRO A 124 14.02 1.40 3.01
N GLN A 125 13.81 1.98 4.19
CA GLN A 125 14.11 3.38 4.46
C GLN A 125 15.63 3.63 4.40
N ARG A 126 16.11 4.25 3.31
CA ARG A 126 17.52 4.66 3.18
C ARG A 126 17.78 5.84 4.13
N LYS A 127 18.65 5.64 5.12
CA LYS A 127 19.17 6.72 5.99
C LYS A 127 20.21 7.56 5.23
N ALA A 128 19.77 8.43 4.33
CA ALA A 128 20.56 9.55 3.78
C ALA A 128 19.66 10.44 2.91
N GLU A 129 19.31 11.63 3.40
CA GLU A 129 18.93 12.83 2.62
C GLU A 129 18.71 14.01 3.60
N GLU A 130 19.69 14.25 4.47
CA GLU A 130 19.93 15.55 5.11
C GLU A 130 21.27 16.06 4.57
N GLU A 131 21.32 17.35 4.24
CA GLU A 131 22.48 18.11 3.72
C GLU A 131 23.17 17.62 2.41
N LYS A 132 22.82 18.28 1.29
CA LYS A 132 23.85 19.07 0.59
C LYS A 132 23.27 20.22 -0.24
N VAL A 133 23.86 21.40 -0.07
CA VAL A 133 23.62 22.62 -0.85
C VAL A 133 24.41 22.57 -2.18
N GLU A 134 23.97 23.41 -3.12
CA GLU A 134 24.32 23.51 -4.54
C GLU A 134 25.79 23.81 -4.87
N GLU A 135 26.24 23.42 -6.08
CA GLU A 135 27.22 24.16 -6.91
C GLU A 135 27.10 23.79 -8.41
N GLU A 136 27.36 24.74 -9.34
CA GLU A 136 27.18 24.67 -10.81
C GLU A 136 28.41 24.09 -11.56
N ALA A 137 28.43 23.70 -12.86
CA ALA A 137 27.47 23.36 -13.95
C ALA A 137 28.36 22.91 -15.18
N PRO A 138 28.13 23.18 -16.49
CA PRO A 138 26.92 23.41 -17.32
C PRO A 138 26.85 22.52 -18.61
N SER A 139 25.89 22.82 -19.52
CA SER A 139 25.80 22.43 -20.96
C SER A 139 25.17 21.06 -21.33
N LYS A 140 24.48 20.86 -22.48
CA LYS A 140 23.70 21.72 -23.41
C LYS A 140 22.66 20.83 -24.18
N PRO A 141 21.76 21.33 -25.07
CA PRO A 141 20.45 20.68 -25.33
C PRO A 141 20.51 19.51 -26.33
N THR A 142 19.46 18.66 -26.35
CA THR A 142 18.85 18.11 -27.59
C THR A 142 17.52 17.37 -27.32
N GLN A 143 16.49 17.80 -28.05
CA GLN A 143 15.24 17.11 -28.47
C GLN A 143 14.28 16.48 -27.44
N GLN A 144 13.03 16.93 -27.55
CA GLN A 144 11.85 16.37 -26.91
C GLN A 144 11.48 15.01 -27.53
N THR A 145 11.85 13.92 -26.86
CA THR A 145 11.09 12.66 -26.99
C THR A 145 10.11 12.63 -25.82
N ILE A 146 8.83 12.39 -26.11
CA ILE A 146 7.83 12.07 -25.07
C ILE A 146 8.18 10.66 -24.56
N GLN A 147 9.14 10.60 -23.64
CA GLN A 147 9.33 9.41 -22.83
C GLN A 147 8.12 9.33 -21.92
N GLU A 148 7.33 8.27 -22.07
CA GLU A 148 6.34 7.86 -21.08
C GLU A 148 7.09 7.52 -19.79
N THR A 149 7.35 8.55 -18.99
CA THR A 149 8.07 8.44 -17.73
C THR A 149 7.25 7.53 -16.83
N SER A 150 7.73 6.29 -16.70
CA SER A 150 7.07 5.25 -15.94
C SER A 150 7.08 5.66 -14.48
N VAL A 151 5.98 6.29 -14.04
CA VAL A 151 5.83 6.76 -12.67
C VAL A 151 5.93 5.54 -11.75
N VAL A 152 7.10 5.37 -11.13
CA VAL A 152 7.32 4.35 -10.11
C VAL A 152 6.62 4.85 -8.88
N LEU A 153 5.64 4.09 -8.38
CA LEU A 153 4.99 4.42 -7.13
C LEU A 153 6.01 4.31 -6.00
N LYS A 154 6.38 5.46 -5.43
CA LYS A 154 7.27 5.55 -4.26
C LYS A 154 6.49 6.17 -3.12
N LEU A 155 6.21 5.39 -2.09
CA LEU A 155 5.67 5.91 -0.85
C LEU A 155 6.84 6.30 0.06
N LYS A 156 6.78 7.46 0.73
CA LYS A 156 7.83 7.96 1.63
C LYS A 156 7.30 8.30 3.02
N ARG A 157 6.12 8.93 3.12
CA ARG A 157 5.58 9.43 4.39
C ARG A 157 4.06 9.33 4.44
N ALA A 158 3.54 8.73 5.50
CA ALA A 158 2.12 8.74 5.80
C ALA A 158 1.68 10.14 6.27
N VAL A 159 0.53 10.62 5.79
CA VAL A 159 -0.09 11.88 6.23
C VAL A 159 -1.20 11.55 7.22
N TYR A 160 -0.98 11.86 8.49
CA TYR A 160 -1.95 11.59 9.55
C TYR A 160 -3.17 12.53 9.45
N LYS A 161 -4.34 12.01 9.83
CA LYS A 161 -5.60 12.75 9.88
C LYS A 161 -5.48 13.89 10.92
N PRO A 162 -5.82 15.16 10.59
CA PRO A 162 -5.60 16.30 11.49
C PRO A 162 -6.28 16.20 12.86
N GLN A 163 -7.42 15.50 12.94
CA GLN A 163 -8.18 15.27 14.18
C GLN A 163 -7.91 13.88 14.80
N GLY A 164 -6.98 13.10 14.23
CA GLY A 164 -6.68 11.72 14.60
C GLY A 164 -5.18 11.48 14.68
N LEU A 165 -4.48 12.33 15.44
CA LEU A 165 -3.06 12.14 15.72
C LEU A 165 -2.84 10.81 16.48
N PRO A 166 -1.87 9.98 16.08
CA PRO A 166 -1.58 8.74 16.79
C PRO A 166 -1.20 8.99 18.25
N SER A 167 -1.66 8.14 19.15
CA SER A 167 -1.25 8.19 20.56
C SER A 167 0.25 7.92 20.70
N LEU A 168 0.87 8.44 21.77
CA LEU A 168 2.28 8.15 22.06
C LEU A 168 2.54 6.64 22.11
N GLN A 169 1.60 5.87 22.68
CA GLN A 169 1.65 4.40 22.71
C GLN A 169 1.74 3.78 21.32
N HIS A 170 0.95 4.28 20.34
CA HIS A 170 1.02 3.83 18.96
C HIS A 170 2.35 4.22 18.31
N LEU A 171 2.81 5.46 18.51
CA LEU A 171 4.10 5.91 17.98
C LEU A 171 5.26 5.06 18.51
N THR A 172 5.25 4.71 19.80
CA THR A 172 6.20 3.77 20.40
C THR A 172 6.10 2.37 19.76
N ARG A 173 4.89 1.85 19.51
CA ARG A 173 4.69 0.58 18.79
C ARG A 173 5.30 0.60 17.39
N LEU A 174 5.11 1.67 16.61
CA LEU A 174 5.75 1.82 15.30
C LEU A 174 7.29 1.85 15.40
N VAL A 175 7.84 2.54 16.40
CA VAL A 175 9.30 2.58 16.63
C VAL A 175 9.84 1.21 17.01
N ILE A 176 9.14 0.44 17.84
CA ILE A 176 9.51 -0.94 18.18
C ILE A 176 9.48 -1.82 16.91
N ASN A 177 8.37 -1.83 16.17
CA ASN A 177 8.24 -2.63 14.94
C ASN A 177 9.32 -2.31 13.89
N ARG A 178 9.84 -1.08 13.86
CA ARG A 178 10.96 -0.70 12.97
C ARG A 178 12.29 -1.35 13.36
N HIS A 179 12.51 -1.62 14.64
CA HIS A 179 13.79 -2.08 15.20
C HIS A 179 13.74 -3.50 15.81
N SER A 180 12.62 -4.22 15.65
CA SER A 180 12.44 -5.57 16.19
C SER A 180 11.72 -6.45 15.18
N ASP A 181 12.39 -7.48 14.69
CA ASP A 181 11.81 -8.48 13.79
C ASP A 181 11.18 -9.67 14.56
N CYS A 182 11.39 -9.74 15.88
CA CYS A 182 10.79 -10.71 16.81
C CYS A 182 10.15 -10.03 18.04
N PRO A 183 9.05 -9.27 17.88
CA PRO A 183 8.44 -8.50 18.98
C PRO A 183 8.02 -9.36 20.19
N ASP A 184 7.71 -10.65 19.97
CA ASP A 184 7.29 -11.61 20.99
C ASP A 184 8.37 -11.91 22.05
N GLN A 185 9.64 -11.62 21.72
CA GLN A 185 10.80 -11.88 22.59
C GLN A 185 11.21 -10.65 23.42
N LEU A 186 10.50 -9.52 23.27
CA LEU A 186 10.80 -8.31 24.03
C LEU A 186 10.51 -8.52 25.54
N PRO A 187 11.31 -7.93 26.44
CA PRO A 187 11.13 -8.05 27.89
C PRO A 187 9.97 -7.16 28.39
N LEU A 188 8.76 -7.41 27.88
CA LEU A 188 7.55 -6.62 28.12
C LEU A 188 6.43 -7.50 28.72
N PRO A 189 5.57 -6.94 29.59
CA PRO A 189 4.36 -7.62 30.05
C PRO A 189 3.45 -8.06 28.89
N ARG A 190 2.79 -9.22 29.04
CA ARG A 190 1.90 -9.81 28.01
C ARG A 190 0.88 -8.84 27.39
N PRO A 191 0.24 -7.91 28.12
CA PRO A 191 -0.66 -6.93 27.49
C PRO A 191 0.03 -5.99 26.48
N LEU A 192 1.30 -5.63 26.73
CA LEU A 192 2.08 -4.80 25.81
C LEU A 192 2.58 -5.59 24.61
N LEU A 193 2.99 -6.85 24.79
CA LEU A 193 3.31 -7.75 23.68
C LEU A 193 2.10 -7.92 22.75
N ARG A 194 0.91 -8.16 23.31
CA ARG A 194 -0.34 -8.23 22.53
C ARG A 194 -0.63 -6.91 21.81
N TYR A 195 -0.52 -5.77 22.48
CA TYR A 195 -0.72 -4.46 21.84
C TYR A 195 0.22 -4.21 20.65
N ILE A 196 1.45 -4.75 20.68
CA ILE A 196 2.38 -4.70 19.55
C ILE A 196 1.93 -5.66 18.43
N GLN A 197 1.55 -6.89 18.77
CA GLN A 197 1.03 -7.90 17.83
C GLN A 197 -0.28 -7.47 17.14
N ASP A 198 -1.14 -6.72 17.82
CA ASP A 198 -2.41 -6.19 17.29
C ASP A 198 -2.20 -5.18 16.14
N TYR A 199 -0.96 -4.74 15.87
CA TYR A 199 -0.59 -3.96 14.68
C TYR A 199 0.89 -4.22 14.30
N PRO A 200 1.18 -5.27 13.52
CA PRO A 200 2.56 -5.73 13.25
C PRO A 200 3.24 -4.97 12.10
N PHE A 201 2.97 -3.67 11.94
CA PHE A 201 3.46 -2.86 10.82
C PHE A 201 4.39 -1.72 11.27
N LYS A 202 5.28 -1.30 10.36
CA LYS A 202 6.31 -0.27 10.56
C LYS A 202 5.85 1.13 10.14
N VAL A 203 4.60 1.26 9.66
CA VAL A 203 3.97 2.47 9.08
C VAL A 203 2.65 2.79 9.75
#